data_AF-A0A8S8XPQ4-F1
#
_entry.id   AF-A0A8S8XPQ4-F1
#
_cell.length_a   1.000
_cell.length_b   1.000
_cell.length_c   1.000
_cell.angle_alpha   90.00
_cell.angle_beta   90.00
_cell.angle_gamma   90.00
#
_symmetry.space_group_name_H-M   'P 1'
#
loop_
_entity.id
_entity.type
_entity.pdbx_description
1 polymer ?
#
loop_
_entity_poly.entity_id
_entity_poly.type
_entity_poly.pdbx_seq_one_letter_code
_entity_poly.pdbx_strand_id
1 'polypeptide(L)'
;MLMTVFLLLVVALYALERQVSRTLLALAAAPLLLSIQPIHAVQTGHAIAFGISFLTLASVMTETRNQVGGRTVAVIDGDVRALMWVAAIMSIVLAYFDMVARVNGSLGEFLTQTWWKTDVRTVSVVTVGADLHMGVNSLLQTTLQVALGALIIAIPIGLGTAIYLSEYASPRAANLIKPVLELLAGIPSVVYGFFAFIVIAPIVVDVGDRFLEWGWIAEEPQLFNPLNGAIVVGVMITPLIASLSEDALRAVPDPLRHASYALGATPIETTAR
;
A
#
# COMPACT_ATOMS: atom_id res chain seq x y z
N MET A 1 -6.13 28.34 -31.61
CA MET A 1 -6.18 28.63 -33.06
C MET A 1 -5.03 27.96 -33.82
N LEU A 2 -3.75 28.16 -33.45
CA LEU A 2 -2.60 27.47 -34.07
C LEU A 2 -2.69 25.92 -33.98
N MET A 3 -3.27 25.43 -32.88
CA MET A 3 -3.39 24.00 -32.57
C MET A 3 -4.49 23.28 -33.38
N THR A 4 -5.53 24.00 -33.81
CA THR A 4 -6.60 23.46 -34.66
C THR A 4 -6.11 23.22 -36.10
N VAL A 5 -5.15 24.03 -36.54
CA VAL A 5 -4.45 23.86 -37.82
C VAL A 5 -3.53 22.64 -37.77
N PHE A 6 -2.82 22.42 -36.65
CA PHE A 6 -2.03 21.20 -36.43
C PHE A 6 -2.91 19.94 -36.42
N LEU A 7 -4.11 20.02 -35.82
CA LEU A 7 -5.09 18.95 -35.76
C LEU A 7 -5.60 18.54 -37.15
N LEU A 8 -5.92 19.52 -38.00
CA LEU A 8 -6.33 19.26 -39.39
C LEU A 8 -5.18 18.69 -40.22
N LEU A 9 -3.94 19.07 -39.92
CA LEU A 9 -2.75 18.59 -40.64
C LEU A 9 -2.42 17.14 -40.28
N VAL A 10 -2.57 16.74 -39.02
CA VAL A 10 -2.41 15.35 -38.56
C VAL A 10 -3.56 14.46 -39.07
N VAL A 11 -4.80 14.96 -39.07
CA VAL A 11 -5.95 14.25 -39.63
C VAL A 11 -5.87 14.13 -41.16
N ALA A 12 -5.32 15.13 -41.85
CA ALA A 12 -5.07 15.08 -43.29
C ALA A 12 -3.92 14.12 -43.64
N LEU A 13 -2.84 14.10 -42.85
CA LEU A 13 -1.75 13.11 -42.99
C LEU A 13 -2.25 11.67 -42.71
N TYR A 14 -3.15 11.50 -41.73
CA TYR A 14 -3.85 10.26 -41.42
C TYR A 14 -4.73 9.75 -42.57
N ALA A 15 -5.41 10.64 -43.27
CA ALA A 15 -6.22 10.28 -44.43
C ALA A 15 -5.36 9.85 -45.64
N LEU A 16 -4.10 10.31 -45.71
CA LEU A 16 -3.18 10.00 -46.80
C LEU A 16 -2.44 8.67 -46.62
N GLU A 17 -2.05 8.28 -45.40
CA GLU A 17 -1.23 7.09 -45.17
C GLU A 17 -1.97 6.02 -44.34
N ARG A 18 -2.53 5.01 -45.04
CA ARG A 18 -3.28 3.86 -44.49
C ARG A 18 -2.46 2.88 -43.61
N GLN A 19 -1.37 3.30 -42.98
CA GLN A 19 -0.47 2.41 -42.22
C GLN A 19 -0.20 2.83 -40.76
N VAL A 20 -0.95 3.77 -40.19
CA VAL A 20 -0.75 4.16 -38.78
C VAL A 20 -1.53 3.22 -37.84
N SER A 21 -0.83 2.67 -36.83
CA SER A 21 -1.42 1.75 -35.85
C SER A 21 -2.45 2.46 -34.95
N ARG A 22 -3.52 1.74 -34.58
CA ARG A 22 -4.59 2.22 -33.68
C ARG A 22 -4.07 2.75 -32.34
N THR A 23 -2.87 2.33 -31.98
CA THR A 23 -2.12 2.72 -30.78
C THR A 23 -1.61 4.16 -30.82
N LEU A 24 -1.14 4.64 -31.97
CA LEU A 24 -0.68 6.02 -32.16
C LEU A 24 -1.86 7.01 -32.12
N LEU A 25 -3.05 6.56 -32.54
CA LEU A 25 -4.30 7.30 -32.40
C LEU A 25 -4.75 7.44 -30.94
N ALA A 26 -4.61 6.38 -30.13
CA ALA A 26 -4.93 6.42 -28.70
C ALA A 26 -3.97 7.34 -27.92
N LEU A 27 -2.69 7.32 -28.29
CA LEU A 27 -1.66 8.18 -27.70
C LEU A 27 -1.89 9.68 -28.00
N ALA A 28 -2.41 10.01 -29.19
CA ALA A 28 -2.73 11.38 -29.58
C ALA A 28 -4.03 11.93 -28.97
N ALA A 29 -4.97 11.06 -28.58
CA ALA A 29 -6.29 11.44 -28.04
C ALA A 29 -6.28 11.67 -26.51
N ALA A 30 -5.38 11.04 -25.74
CA ALA A 30 -5.32 11.18 -24.29
C ALA A 30 -4.94 12.61 -23.79
N PRO A 31 -4.03 13.36 -24.45
CA PRO A 31 -3.75 14.75 -24.09
C PRO A 31 -4.88 15.74 -24.45
N LEU A 32 -5.76 15.35 -25.38
CA LEU A 32 -6.88 16.17 -25.86
C LEU A 32 -7.97 16.36 -24.79
N LEU A 33 -8.20 15.33 -23.97
CA LEU A 33 -9.17 15.36 -22.85
C LEU A 33 -8.75 16.30 -21.72
N LEU A 34 -7.45 16.53 -21.54
CA LEU A 34 -6.89 17.43 -20.53
C LEU A 34 -7.14 18.92 -20.85
N SER A 35 -7.36 19.26 -22.12
CA SER A 35 -7.35 20.66 -22.58
C SER A 35 -8.71 21.37 -22.53
N ILE A 36 -9.79 20.68 -22.14
CA ILE A 36 -11.17 21.19 -22.24
C ILE A 36 -11.71 21.73 -20.89
N GLN A 37 -11.01 21.56 -19.76
CA GLN A 37 -11.51 21.95 -18.43
C GLN A 37 -10.88 23.26 -17.91
N PRO A 38 -11.67 24.23 -17.40
CA PRO A 38 -11.15 25.50 -16.89
C PRO A 38 -10.41 25.33 -15.54
N ILE A 39 -9.25 26.00 -15.44
CA ILE A 39 -8.17 25.79 -14.44
C ILE A 39 -8.55 26.02 -12.97
N HIS A 40 -9.70 26.66 -12.68
CA HIS A 40 -10.07 27.06 -11.32
C HIS A 40 -11.14 26.19 -10.65
N ALA A 41 -11.66 25.18 -11.34
CA ALA A 41 -12.54 24.19 -10.75
C ALA A 41 -12.08 22.80 -11.20
N VAL A 42 -11.70 21.99 -10.21
CA VAL A 42 -11.46 20.53 -10.33
C VAL A 42 -10.03 20.11 -10.72
N GLN A 43 -9.18 20.02 -9.69
CA GLN A 43 -7.89 19.29 -9.71
C GLN A 43 -8.05 17.75 -9.85
N THR A 44 -9.26 17.17 -9.97
CA THR A 44 -9.46 15.73 -10.22
C THR A 44 -9.50 15.35 -11.71
N GLY A 45 -9.71 16.29 -12.65
CA GLY A 45 -9.72 15.97 -14.09
C GLY A 45 -8.34 15.60 -14.68
N HIS A 46 -7.27 16.15 -14.11
CA HIS A 46 -5.91 15.97 -14.60
C HIS A 46 -5.27 14.64 -14.13
N ALA A 47 -5.56 14.19 -12.90
CA ALA A 47 -5.12 12.88 -12.38
C ALA A 47 -5.86 11.70 -13.05
N ILE A 48 -7.14 11.88 -13.41
CA ILE A 48 -7.95 10.89 -14.13
C ILE A 48 -7.43 10.70 -15.58
N ALA A 49 -7.04 11.76 -16.28
CA ALA A 49 -6.42 11.66 -17.60
C ALA A 49 -5.00 11.05 -17.57
N PHE A 50 -4.28 11.23 -16.46
CA PHE A 50 -2.99 10.58 -16.23
C PHE A 50 -3.15 9.06 -16.03
N GLY A 51 -4.19 8.62 -15.30
CA GLY A 51 -4.55 7.20 -15.15
C GLY A 51 -5.06 6.53 -16.43
N ILE A 52 -5.83 7.25 -17.26
CA ILE A 52 -6.32 6.73 -18.56
C ILE A 52 -5.17 6.52 -19.56
N SER A 53 -4.16 7.39 -19.55
CA SER A 53 -2.94 7.25 -20.36
C SER A 53 -2.12 6.01 -19.96
N PHE A 54 -2.12 5.64 -18.68
CA PHE A 54 -1.48 4.44 -18.14
C PHE A 54 -2.21 3.14 -18.54
N LEU A 55 -3.54 3.17 -18.57
CA LEU A 55 -4.38 2.06 -19.02
C LEU A 55 -4.23 1.80 -20.53
N THR A 56 -4.11 2.85 -21.36
CA THR A 56 -3.83 2.70 -22.80
C THR A 56 -2.43 2.16 -23.09
N LEU A 57 -1.47 2.38 -22.19
CA LEU A 57 -0.10 1.86 -22.31
C LEU A 57 -0.04 0.37 -21.91
N ALA A 58 -0.81 -0.05 -20.91
CA ALA A 58 -0.92 -1.44 -20.46
C ALA A 58 -1.67 -2.35 -21.46
N SER A 59 -2.69 -1.83 -22.16
CA SER A 59 -3.38 -2.57 -23.22
C SER A 59 -2.48 -2.91 -24.40
N VAL A 60 -1.50 -2.05 -24.71
CA VAL A 60 -0.51 -2.25 -25.79
C VAL A 60 0.50 -3.33 -25.44
N MET A 61 0.94 -3.38 -24.18
CA MET A 61 1.85 -4.43 -23.69
C MET A 61 1.22 -5.84 -23.65
N THR A 62 -0.11 -5.92 -23.58
CA THR A 62 -0.84 -7.19 -23.57
C THR A 62 -0.99 -7.77 -24.98
N GLU A 63 -1.08 -6.93 -26.01
CA GLU A 63 -1.27 -7.34 -27.40
C GLU A 63 -0.01 -7.95 -28.03
N THR A 64 1.16 -7.56 -27.51
CA THR A 64 2.48 -8.10 -27.83
C THR A 64 2.79 -9.47 -27.22
N ARG A 65 2.12 -9.82 -26.12
CA ARG A 65 2.22 -11.14 -25.46
C ARG A 65 1.31 -12.18 -26.11
N ASN A 66 0.30 -11.75 -26.89
CA ASN A 66 -0.79 -12.56 -27.42
C ASN A 66 -0.47 -13.25 -28.76
N GLN A 67 0.75 -13.76 -28.83
CA GLN A 67 1.47 -13.85 -30.09
C GLN A 67 2.44 -15.05 -30.02
N VAL A 68 1.91 -16.19 -29.56
CA VAL A 68 2.57 -17.49 -29.61
C VAL A 68 1.60 -18.45 -30.30
N GLY A 69 1.99 -18.93 -31.47
CA GLY A 69 1.11 -19.68 -32.39
C GLY A 69 1.25 -19.30 -33.88
N GLY A 70 2.26 -18.51 -34.24
CA GLY A 70 2.68 -18.34 -35.63
C GLY A 70 2.14 -17.12 -36.38
N ARG A 71 1.36 -16.23 -35.75
CA ARG A 71 1.24 -14.87 -36.25
C ARG A 71 1.41 -13.82 -35.17
N THR A 72 2.59 -13.23 -35.34
CA THR A 72 3.32 -12.19 -34.63
C THR A 72 3.75 -12.66 -33.23
N VAL A 73 4.98 -12.30 -32.86
CA VAL A 73 5.64 -12.23 -31.53
C VAL A 73 6.14 -10.79 -31.53
N ALA A 74 5.86 -9.99 -30.51
CA ALA A 74 6.51 -8.71 -30.38
C ALA A 74 6.95 -8.54 -28.92
N VAL A 75 8.26 -8.66 -28.73
CA VAL A 75 8.96 -8.36 -27.48
C VAL A 75 8.82 -6.87 -27.23
N ILE A 76 7.96 -6.48 -26.29
CA ILE A 76 7.90 -5.13 -25.74
C ILE A 76 7.79 -5.27 -24.23
N ASP A 77 8.90 -5.70 -23.60
CA ASP A 77 8.95 -5.80 -22.14
C ASP A 77 9.90 -4.75 -21.53
N GLY A 78 10.91 -4.24 -22.25
CA GLY A 78 11.87 -3.27 -21.70
C GLY A 78 11.42 -1.82 -21.81
N ASP A 79 11.24 -1.34 -23.04
CA ASP A 79 11.03 0.09 -23.32
C ASP A 79 9.68 0.60 -22.83
N VAL A 80 8.62 -0.22 -22.88
CA VAL A 80 7.32 0.20 -22.35
C VAL A 80 7.29 0.11 -20.82
N ARG A 81 8.05 -0.79 -20.20
CA ARG A 81 8.27 -0.73 -18.74
C ARG A 81 9.02 0.55 -18.36
N ALA A 82 10.03 0.97 -19.11
CA ALA A 82 10.73 2.23 -18.88
C ALA A 82 9.80 3.45 -19.07
N LEU A 83 8.98 3.46 -20.11
CA LEU A 83 7.96 4.51 -20.33
C LEU A 83 6.89 4.53 -19.23
N MET A 84 6.49 3.36 -18.71
CA MET A 84 5.61 3.29 -17.55
C MET A 84 6.28 3.84 -16.29
N TRP A 85 7.55 3.50 -16.04
CA TRP A 85 8.27 4.07 -14.90
C TRP A 85 8.41 5.59 -15.02
N VAL A 86 8.76 6.11 -16.20
CA VAL A 86 8.85 7.55 -16.44
C VAL A 86 7.48 8.22 -16.28
N ALA A 87 6.40 7.62 -16.80
CA ALA A 87 5.06 8.13 -16.64
C ALA A 87 4.63 8.11 -15.16
N ALA A 88 4.90 7.04 -14.41
CA ALA A 88 4.58 6.94 -12.99
C ALA A 88 5.35 8.00 -12.20
N ILE A 89 6.64 8.13 -12.45
CA ILE A 89 7.49 9.16 -11.83
C ILE A 89 6.94 10.55 -12.16
N MET A 90 6.56 10.80 -13.42
CA MET A 90 5.95 12.07 -13.83
C MET A 90 4.59 12.30 -13.14
N SER A 91 3.74 11.28 -12.99
CA SER A 91 2.47 11.40 -12.23
C SER A 91 2.74 11.79 -10.79
N ILE A 92 3.70 11.12 -10.16
CA ILE A 92 4.06 11.33 -8.77
C ILE A 92 4.64 12.74 -8.58
N VAL A 93 5.50 13.18 -9.49
CA VAL A 93 6.09 14.52 -9.49
C VAL A 93 5.01 15.59 -9.68
N LEU A 94 4.06 15.40 -10.59
CA LEU A 94 2.96 16.34 -10.81
C LEU A 94 1.99 16.37 -9.62
N ALA A 95 1.66 15.22 -9.04
CA ALA A 95 0.86 15.13 -7.82
C ALA A 95 1.56 15.81 -6.63
N TYR A 96 2.89 15.66 -6.54
CA TYR A 96 3.71 16.35 -5.55
C TYR A 96 3.67 17.87 -5.72
N PHE A 97 3.88 18.38 -6.94
CA PHE A 97 3.84 19.83 -7.18
C PHE A 97 2.43 20.41 -6.96
N ASP A 98 1.38 19.67 -7.31
CA ASP A 98 -0.01 20.04 -7.00
C ASP A 98 -0.25 20.12 -5.48
N MET A 99 0.29 19.15 -4.73
CA MET A 99 0.19 19.10 -3.27
C MET A 99 0.95 20.26 -2.62
N VAL A 100 2.20 20.50 -3.02
CA VAL A 100 3.05 21.57 -2.50
C VAL A 100 2.47 22.95 -2.83
N ALA A 101 1.91 23.13 -4.02
CA ALA A 101 1.22 24.37 -4.39
C ALA A 101 -0.01 24.65 -3.51
N ARG A 102 -0.63 23.64 -2.90
CA ARG A 102 -1.75 23.80 -1.95
C ARG A 102 -1.29 24.17 -0.53
N VAL A 103 -0.04 23.85 -0.17
CA VAL A 103 0.58 24.15 1.13
C VAL A 103 1.64 25.25 0.95
N ASN A 104 1.22 26.41 0.45
CA ASN A 104 2.04 27.62 0.26
C ASN A 104 3.39 27.43 -0.49
N GLY A 105 3.63 26.30 -1.16
CA GLY A 105 4.84 26.03 -1.93
C GLY A 105 6.03 25.45 -1.15
N SER A 106 5.94 25.14 0.15
CA SER A 106 7.10 24.73 0.96
C SER A 106 7.17 23.21 1.20
N LEU A 107 8.18 22.54 0.60
CA LEU A 107 8.50 21.12 0.87
C LEU A 107 8.79 20.86 2.35
N GLY A 108 9.46 21.81 3.01
CA GLY A 108 9.78 21.71 4.43
C GLY A 108 8.51 21.62 5.27
N GLU A 109 7.49 22.44 4.97
CA GLU A 109 6.21 22.39 5.67
C GLU A 109 5.49 21.07 5.42
N PHE A 110 5.41 20.60 4.17
CA PHE A 110 4.82 19.31 3.86
C PHE A 110 5.46 18.13 4.63
N LEU A 111 6.80 18.11 4.73
CA LEU A 111 7.54 17.04 5.40
C LEU A 111 7.62 17.16 6.92
N THR A 112 7.48 18.36 7.49
CA THR A 112 7.68 18.58 8.94
C THR A 112 6.38 18.81 9.69
N GLN A 113 5.33 19.29 9.03
CA GLN A 113 4.02 19.51 9.64
C GLN A 113 3.50 18.23 10.30
N THR A 114 3.21 18.33 11.59
CA THR A 114 2.76 17.21 12.42
C THR A 114 1.24 17.01 12.42
N TRP A 115 0.53 17.72 11.53
CA TRP A 115 -0.92 17.79 11.53
C TRP A 115 -1.42 17.46 10.12
N TRP A 116 -2.36 16.53 10.03
CA TRP A 116 -3.10 16.25 8.81
C TRP A 116 -4.56 16.62 9.03
N LYS A 117 -4.98 17.74 8.44
CA LYS A 117 -6.34 18.27 8.51
C LYS A 117 -6.80 18.67 7.11
N THR A 118 -7.67 17.84 6.56
CA THR A 118 -8.26 18.01 5.22
C THR A 118 -9.71 18.48 5.27
N ASP A 119 -10.17 18.97 6.44
CA ASP A 119 -11.58 19.31 6.67
C ASP A 119 -11.99 20.55 5.87
N VAL A 120 -12.44 20.33 4.63
CA VAL A 120 -13.14 21.33 3.80
C VAL A 120 -14.62 21.26 4.16
N ARG A 121 -14.95 21.71 5.36
CA ARG A 121 -16.32 21.63 5.89
C ARG A 121 -17.18 22.81 5.43
N THR A 122 -17.25 23.10 4.13
CA THR A 122 -18.41 23.79 3.50
C THR A 122 -18.32 23.81 1.97
N VAL A 123 -19.36 23.29 1.34
CA VAL A 123 -19.64 23.34 -0.11
C VAL A 123 -20.06 24.76 -0.48
N SER A 124 -19.22 25.49 -1.22
CA SER A 124 -19.62 26.37 -2.34
C SER A 124 -18.44 27.19 -2.90
N VAL A 125 -17.36 27.37 -2.15
CA VAL A 125 -16.12 27.97 -2.65
C VAL A 125 -14.96 27.25 -1.96
N VAL A 126 -14.13 26.54 -2.72
CA VAL A 126 -12.83 26.06 -2.25
C VAL A 126 -11.92 27.29 -2.16
N THR A 127 -12.17 28.16 -1.19
CA THR A 127 -11.10 29.02 -0.68
C THR A 127 -10.19 28.09 0.10
N VAL A 128 -8.98 27.88 -0.42
CA VAL A 128 -7.87 27.29 0.34
C VAL A 128 -7.66 28.20 1.55
N GLY A 129 -8.34 27.90 2.65
CA GLY A 129 -8.26 28.67 3.88
C GLY A 129 -6.93 28.41 4.57
N ALA A 130 -6.56 29.29 5.51
CA ALA A 130 -5.39 29.16 6.37
C ALA A 130 -5.37 27.88 7.25
N ASP A 131 -6.43 27.07 7.21
CA ASP A 131 -6.61 25.85 8.00
C ASP A 131 -6.24 24.55 7.27
N LEU A 132 -5.81 24.61 6.01
CA LEU A 132 -5.38 23.42 5.26
C LEU A 132 -4.00 22.95 5.74
N HIS A 133 -3.97 21.82 6.46
CA HIS A 133 -2.72 21.21 6.93
C HIS A 133 -2.56 19.84 6.27
N MET A 134 -1.56 19.68 5.42
CA MET A 134 -1.33 18.44 4.67
C MET A 134 0.05 17.86 4.97
N GLY A 135 0.46 17.85 6.24
CA GLY A 135 1.74 17.33 6.67
C GLY A 135 1.82 15.80 6.61
N VAL A 136 2.70 15.26 5.76
CA VAL A 136 2.88 13.80 5.63
C VAL A 136 3.54 13.17 6.85
N ASN A 137 4.31 13.97 7.62
CA ASN A 137 5.00 13.52 8.82
C ASN A 137 4.07 12.80 9.80
N SER A 138 2.89 13.40 10.03
CA SER A 138 1.87 12.85 10.93
C SER A 138 1.36 11.47 10.50
N LEU A 139 1.12 11.29 9.21
CA LEU A 139 0.69 10.04 8.61
C LEU A 139 1.79 8.98 8.68
N LEU A 140 3.04 9.38 8.39
CA LEU A 140 4.19 8.50 8.46
C LEU A 140 4.45 8.03 9.90
N GLN A 141 4.44 8.94 10.87
CA GLN A 141 4.62 8.63 12.28
C GLN A 141 3.53 7.67 12.77
N THR A 142 2.26 7.96 12.46
CA THR A 142 1.14 7.09 12.84
C THR A 142 1.28 5.70 12.22
N THR A 143 1.65 5.64 10.94
CA THR A 143 1.86 4.36 10.23
C THR A 143 2.99 3.55 10.86
N LEU A 144 4.12 4.20 11.17
CA LEU A 144 5.26 3.56 11.81
C LEU A 144 4.93 3.07 13.22
N GLN A 145 4.20 3.87 14.00
CA GLN A 145 3.76 3.47 15.34
C GLN A 145 2.86 2.23 15.30
N VAL A 146 1.88 2.21 14.39
CA VAL A 146 1.01 1.03 14.18
C VAL A 146 1.83 -0.17 13.73
N ALA A 147 2.71 0.00 12.74
CA ALA A 147 3.51 -1.08 12.19
C ALA A 147 4.46 -1.68 13.23
N LEU A 148 5.25 -0.84 13.91
CA LEU A 148 6.19 -1.30 14.94
C LEU A 148 5.45 -1.92 16.13
N GLY A 149 4.36 -1.29 16.59
CA GLY A 149 3.54 -1.85 17.67
C GLY A 149 2.92 -3.19 17.30
N ALA A 150 2.42 -3.35 16.07
CA ALA A 150 1.92 -4.63 15.57
C ALA A 150 3.00 -5.71 15.54
N LEU A 151 4.23 -5.38 15.12
CA LEU A 151 5.34 -6.32 15.09
C LEU A 151 5.77 -6.78 16.49
N ILE A 152 5.74 -5.90 17.49
CA ILE A 152 6.03 -6.26 18.89
C ILE A 152 5.07 -7.36 19.38
N ILE A 153 3.83 -7.37 18.92
CA ILE A 153 2.83 -8.37 19.29
C ILE A 153 2.95 -9.61 18.39
N ALA A 154 2.98 -9.41 17.08
CA ALA A 154 2.89 -10.49 16.11
C ALA A 154 4.15 -11.35 16.04
N ILE A 155 5.34 -10.76 16.19
CA ILE A 155 6.60 -11.51 16.07
C ILE A 155 6.72 -12.54 17.20
N PRO A 156 6.61 -12.19 18.50
CA PRO A 156 6.77 -13.19 19.56
C PRO A 156 5.71 -14.29 19.50
N ILE A 157 4.45 -13.92 19.24
CA ILE A 157 3.35 -14.89 19.18
C ILE A 157 3.46 -15.77 17.94
N GLY A 158 3.69 -15.16 16.78
CA GLY A 158 3.79 -15.87 15.50
C GLY A 158 5.02 -16.77 15.43
N LEU A 159 6.20 -16.25 15.77
CA LEU A 159 7.43 -17.02 15.79
C LEU A 159 7.40 -18.11 16.86
N GLY A 160 6.88 -17.83 18.06
CA GLY A 160 6.69 -18.86 19.09
C GLY A 160 5.78 -20.00 18.64
N THR A 161 4.70 -19.66 17.93
CA THR A 161 3.79 -20.65 17.32
C THR A 161 4.50 -21.47 16.24
N ALA A 162 5.31 -20.83 15.39
CA ALA A 162 6.08 -21.49 14.35
C ALA A 162 7.12 -22.48 14.93
N ILE A 163 7.90 -22.05 15.94
CA ILE A 163 8.89 -22.89 16.62
C ILE A 163 8.20 -24.08 17.29
N TYR A 164 7.07 -23.86 17.96
CA TYR A 164 6.29 -24.95 18.54
C TYR A 164 5.84 -25.95 17.47
N LEU A 165 5.31 -25.46 16.35
CA LEU A 165 4.83 -26.31 15.25
C LEU A 165 5.94 -27.05 14.50
N SER A 166 7.16 -26.52 14.43
CA SER A 166 8.28 -27.13 13.71
C SER A 166 9.08 -28.13 14.55
N GLU A 167 9.22 -27.89 15.86
CA GLU A 167 10.10 -28.68 16.74
C GLU A 167 9.35 -29.55 17.75
N TYR A 168 8.21 -29.08 18.28
CA TYR A 168 7.59 -29.68 19.47
C TYR A 168 6.21 -30.29 19.20
N ALA A 169 5.52 -29.85 18.16
CA ALA A 169 4.14 -30.22 17.94
C ALA A 169 3.98 -31.70 17.59
N SER A 170 3.15 -32.39 18.38
CA SER A 170 2.66 -33.71 18.00
C SER A 170 1.77 -33.62 16.74
N PRO A 171 1.59 -34.71 15.97
CA PRO A 171 0.73 -34.72 14.78
C PRO A 171 -0.70 -34.22 15.07
N ARG A 172 -1.23 -34.50 16.26
CA ARG A 172 -2.57 -34.04 16.69
C ARG A 172 -2.62 -32.53 16.90
N ALA A 173 -1.59 -31.95 17.52
CA ALA A 173 -1.51 -30.51 17.75
C ALA A 173 -1.37 -29.75 16.43
N ALA A 174 -0.50 -30.21 15.53
CA ALA A 174 -0.33 -29.61 14.21
C ALA A 174 -1.63 -29.63 13.39
N ASN A 175 -2.36 -30.76 13.41
CA ASN A 175 -3.64 -30.90 12.71
C ASN A 175 -4.78 -30.03 13.27
N LEU A 176 -4.63 -29.48 14.48
CA LEU A 176 -5.60 -28.55 15.07
C LEU A 176 -5.19 -27.09 14.87
N ILE A 177 -3.94 -26.77 15.16
CA ILE A 177 -3.45 -25.38 15.17
C ILE A 177 -3.39 -24.82 13.75
N LYS A 178 -2.94 -25.60 12.76
CA LYS A 178 -2.81 -25.11 11.37
C LYS A 178 -4.15 -24.63 10.78
N PRO A 179 -5.24 -25.43 10.82
CA PRO A 179 -6.55 -24.94 10.39
C PRO A 179 -7.01 -23.69 11.13
N VAL A 180 -6.73 -23.58 12.44
CA VAL A 180 -7.10 -22.39 13.21
C VAL A 180 -6.35 -21.14 12.70
N LEU A 181 -5.06 -21.26 12.40
CA LEU A 181 -4.28 -20.16 11.82
C LEU A 181 -4.82 -19.76 10.44
N GLU A 182 -5.18 -20.73 9.59
CA GLU A 182 -5.79 -20.48 8.29
C GLU A 182 -7.16 -19.78 8.41
N LEU A 183 -7.99 -20.21 9.37
CA LEU A 183 -9.29 -19.60 9.65
C LEU A 183 -9.14 -18.16 10.17
N LEU A 184 -8.17 -17.91 11.04
CA LEU A 184 -7.85 -16.57 11.53
C LEU A 184 -7.35 -15.67 10.40
N ALA A 185 -6.50 -16.19 9.51
CA ALA A 185 -6.03 -15.47 8.33
C ALA A 185 -7.16 -15.16 7.32
N GLY A 186 -8.22 -15.98 7.32
CA GLY A 186 -9.39 -15.81 6.45
C GLY A 186 -10.39 -14.75 6.90
N ILE A 187 -10.21 -14.15 8.09
CA ILE A 187 -11.13 -13.12 8.59
C ILE A 187 -10.99 -11.84 7.74
N PRO A 188 -12.09 -11.30 7.17
CA PRO A 188 -12.02 -10.07 6.38
C PRO A 188 -11.49 -8.88 7.18
N SER A 189 -10.61 -8.08 6.58
CA SER A 189 -9.99 -6.91 7.23
C SER A 189 -11.01 -5.88 7.75
N VAL A 190 -12.17 -5.75 7.11
CA VAL A 190 -13.27 -4.89 7.56
C VAL A 190 -13.81 -5.32 8.93
N VAL A 191 -13.87 -6.63 9.21
CA VAL A 191 -14.32 -7.17 10.51
C VAL A 191 -13.34 -6.77 11.60
N TYR A 192 -12.03 -6.87 11.34
CA TYR A 192 -11.00 -6.40 12.25
C TYR A 192 -11.12 -4.90 12.52
N GLY A 193 -11.32 -4.07 11.49
CA GLY A 193 -11.50 -2.62 11.66
C GLY A 193 -12.73 -2.26 12.51
N PHE A 194 -13.85 -2.96 12.31
CA PHE A 194 -15.05 -2.75 13.13
C PHE A 194 -14.87 -3.22 14.58
N PHE A 195 -14.25 -4.37 14.77
CA PHE A 195 -13.90 -4.90 16.09
C PHE A 195 -12.93 -3.98 16.85
N ALA A 196 -11.95 -3.42 16.14
CA ALA A 196 -11.01 -2.42 16.68
C ALA A 196 -11.75 -1.24 17.31
N PHE A 197 -12.78 -0.73 16.62
CA PHE A 197 -13.52 0.44 17.08
C PHE A 197 -14.49 0.12 18.23
N ILE A 198 -15.22 -1.00 18.15
CA ILE A 198 -16.28 -1.30 19.12
C ILE A 198 -15.75 -1.97 20.39
N VAL A 199 -14.72 -2.79 20.28
CA VAL A 199 -14.24 -3.61 21.41
C VAL A 199 -12.89 -3.10 21.90
N ILE A 200 -11.92 -2.93 21.01
CA ILE A 200 -10.54 -2.63 21.43
C ILE A 200 -10.38 -1.18 21.85
N ALA A 201 -10.93 -0.21 21.12
CA ALA A 201 -10.85 1.21 21.47
C ALA A 201 -11.35 1.50 22.89
N PRO A 202 -12.57 1.06 23.29
CA PRO A 202 -13.05 1.27 24.66
C PRO A 202 -12.14 0.64 25.71
N ILE A 203 -11.66 -0.58 25.49
CA ILE A 203 -10.74 -1.26 26.43
C ILE A 203 -9.43 -0.47 26.57
N VAL A 204 -8.88 0.03 25.47
CA VAL A 204 -7.63 0.82 25.48
C VAL A 204 -7.85 2.15 26.21
N VAL A 205 -9.00 2.79 26.03
CA VAL A 205 -9.37 4.01 26.77
C VAL A 205 -9.52 3.72 28.26
N ASP A 206 -10.29 2.70 28.65
CA ASP A 206 -10.49 2.32 30.05
C ASP A 206 -9.17 1.99 30.78
N VAL A 207 -8.25 1.31 30.08
CA VAL A 207 -6.90 1.04 30.60
C VAL A 207 -6.09 2.34 30.66
N GLY A 208 -6.14 3.16 29.61
CA GLY A 208 -5.48 4.45 29.56
C GLY A 208 -5.89 5.38 30.71
N ASP A 209 -7.18 5.45 31.03
CA ASP A 209 -7.70 6.27 32.13
C ASP A 209 -7.10 5.86 33.47
N ARG A 210 -6.96 4.55 33.72
CA ARG A 210 -6.25 4.07 34.92
C ARG A 210 -4.79 4.47 34.94
N PHE A 211 -4.12 4.41 33.79
CA PHE A 211 -2.73 4.84 33.68
C PHE A 211 -2.58 6.36 33.87
N LEU A 212 -3.59 7.15 33.47
CA LEU A 212 -3.65 8.59 33.71
C LEU A 212 -3.83 8.87 35.21
N GLU A 213 -4.77 8.19 35.88
CA GLU A 213 -4.98 8.28 37.32
C GLU A 213 -3.72 7.93 38.13
N TRP A 214 -2.96 6.93 37.66
CA TRP A 214 -1.69 6.51 38.25
C TRP A 214 -0.51 7.41 37.88
N GLY A 215 -0.70 8.41 37.01
CA GLY A 215 0.33 9.36 36.59
C GLY A 215 1.38 8.81 35.61
N TRP A 216 1.09 7.70 34.91
CA TRP A 216 2.00 7.13 33.90
C TRP A 216 1.89 7.83 32.54
N ILE A 217 0.72 8.38 32.24
CA ILE A 217 0.47 9.18 31.02
C ILE A 217 0.04 10.59 31.42
N ALA A 218 0.36 11.57 30.58
CA ALA A 218 0.11 12.99 30.85
C ALA A 218 -1.18 13.51 30.18
N GLU A 219 -1.71 12.78 29.20
CA GLU A 219 -2.85 13.19 28.37
C GLU A 219 -3.94 12.13 28.40
N GLU A 220 -5.18 12.56 28.21
CA GLU A 220 -6.35 11.66 28.14
C GLU A 220 -6.26 10.72 26.93
N PRO A 221 -6.53 9.42 27.12
CA PRO A 221 -6.50 8.45 26.03
C PRO A 221 -7.63 8.74 25.03
N GLN A 222 -7.27 8.83 23.76
CA GLN A 222 -8.24 9.05 22.68
C GLN A 222 -8.75 7.72 22.10
N LEU A 223 -10.02 7.68 21.66
CA LEU A 223 -10.60 6.52 20.97
C LEU A 223 -9.83 6.16 19.68
N PHE A 224 -9.43 7.18 18.92
CA PHE A 224 -8.68 7.02 17.67
C PHE A 224 -7.19 7.15 17.93
N ASN A 225 -6.63 6.23 18.71
CA ASN A 225 -5.20 6.18 18.97
C ASN A 225 -4.48 5.13 18.09
N PRO A 226 -3.18 5.32 17.79
CA PRO A 226 -2.40 4.35 17.02
C PRO A 226 -2.25 2.98 17.71
N LEU A 227 -2.35 2.93 19.04
CA LEU A 227 -2.22 1.70 19.83
C LEU A 227 -3.33 0.69 19.53
N ASN A 228 -4.57 1.16 19.35
CA ASN A 228 -5.70 0.33 18.93
C ASN A 228 -5.40 -0.35 17.59
N GLY A 229 -4.92 0.43 16.62
CA GLY A 229 -4.49 -0.08 15.31
C GLY A 229 -3.37 -1.11 15.46
N ALA A 230 -2.35 -0.83 16.28
CA ALA A 230 -1.23 -1.74 16.52
C ALA A 230 -1.68 -3.09 17.08
N ILE A 231 -2.58 -3.11 18.06
CA ILE A 231 -3.10 -4.34 18.68
C ILE A 231 -3.83 -5.19 17.65
N VAL A 232 -4.78 -4.59 16.94
CA VAL A 232 -5.65 -5.31 16.01
C VAL A 232 -4.86 -5.80 14.79
N VAL A 233 -4.01 -4.95 14.22
CA VAL A 233 -3.12 -5.33 13.12
C VAL A 233 -2.14 -6.40 13.58
N GLY A 234 -1.60 -6.31 14.80
CA GLY A 234 -0.73 -7.33 15.39
C GLY A 234 -1.40 -8.71 15.43
N VAL A 235 -2.64 -8.78 15.93
CA VAL A 235 -3.42 -10.03 15.93
C VAL A 235 -3.71 -10.51 14.50
N MET A 236 -4.07 -9.59 13.59
CA MET A 236 -4.39 -9.91 12.20
C MET A 236 -3.19 -10.51 11.45
N ILE A 237 -1.98 -9.99 11.65
CA ILE A 237 -0.78 -10.48 10.95
C ILE A 237 -0.11 -11.68 11.67
N THR A 238 -0.54 -12.02 12.88
CA THR A 238 0.04 -13.15 13.65
C THR A 238 0.00 -14.48 12.88
N PRO A 239 -1.12 -14.89 12.24
CA PRO A 239 -1.15 -16.13 11.46
C PRO A 239 -0.21 -16.11 10.26
N LEU A 240 -0.03 -14.95 9.62
CA LEU A 240 0.90 -14.78 8.52
C LEU A 240 2.34 -14.98 8.98
N ILE A 241 2.74 -14.36 10.10
CA ILE A 241 4.08 -14.55 10.67
C ILE A 241 4.29 -16.01 11.08
N ALA A 242 3.30 -16.62 11.75
CA ALA A 242 3.39 -18.02 12.15
C ALA A 242 3.59 -18.97 10.96
N SER A 243 2.78 -18.84 9.91
CA SER A 243 2.88 -19.69 8.72
C SER A 243 4.21 -19.49 7.98
N LEU A 244 4.60 -18.23 7.75
CA LEU A 244 5.83 -17.91 7.03
C LEU A 244 7.06 -18.39 7.78
N SER A 245 7.10 -18.19 9.10
CA SER A 245 8.19 -18.67 9.94
C SER A 245 8.20 -20.20 10.03
N GLU A 246 7.04 -20.86 10.11
CA GLU A 246 6.99 -22.33 10.13
C GLU A 246 7.54 -22.92 8.82
N ASP A 247 7.13 -22.37 7.68
CA ASP A 247 7.62 -22.81 6.36
C ASP A 247 9.13 -22.60 6.24
N ALA A 248 9.65 -21.47 6.73
CA ALA A 248 11.09 -21.19 6.75
C ALA A 248 11.85 -22.19 7.64
N LEU A 249 11.33 -22.52 8.83
CA LEU A 249 11.96 -23.49 9.73
C LEU A 249 11.94 -24.92 9.15
N ARG A 250 10.82 -25.32 8.54
CA ARG A 250 10.68 -26.65 7.91
C ARG A 250 11.50 -26.81 6.64
N ALA A 251 11.92 -25.71 6.00
CA ALA A 251 12.81 -25.75 4.84
C ALA A 251 14.24 -26.19 5.21
N VAL A 252 14.62 -26.18 6.49
CA VAL A 252 15.94 -26.64 6.95
C VAL A 252 16.04 -28.17 6.82
N PRO A 253 17.05 -28.71 6.12
CA PRO A 253 17.22 -30.15 5.95
C PRO A 253 17.36 -30.92 7.28
N ASP A 254 16.62 -32.02 7.42
CA ASP A 254 16.67 -32.90 8.60
C ASP A 254 18.08 -33.39 9.00
N PRO A 255 19.02 -33.68 8.07
CA PRO A 255 20.38 -34.06 8.45
C PRO A 255 21.10 -33.01 9.31
N LEU A 256 20.86 -31.71 9.06
CA LEU A 256 21.46 -30.64 9.87
C LEU A 256 20.86 -30.60 11.27
N ARG A 257 19.53 -30.84 11.37
CA ARG A 257 18.82 -30.93 12.66
C ARG A 257 19.30 -32.13 13.48
N HIS A 258 19.39 -33.30 12.85
CA HIS A 258 19.90 -34.51 13.49
C HIS A 258 21.37 -34.39 13.92
N ALA A 259 22.21 -33.72 13.12
CA ALA A 259 23.59 -33.44 13.50
C ALA A 259 23.67 -32.53 14.75
N SER A 260 22.81 -31.50 14.83
CA SER A 260 22.71 -30.64 16.01
C SER A 260 22.31 -31.43 17.27
N TYR A 261 21.31 -32.31 17.17
CA TYR A 261 20.92 -33.20 18.28
C TYR A 261 22.03 -34.20 18.67
N ALA A 262 22.79 -34.72 17.71
CA ALA A 262 23.93 -35.61 17.98
C ALA A 262 25.06 -34.92 18.75
N LEU A 263 25.17 -33.59 18.63
CA LEU A 263 26.07 -32.77 19.45
C LEU A 263 25.50 -32.41 20.83
N GLY A 264 24.32 -32.95 21.18
CA GLY A 264 23.66 -32.73 22.46
C GLY A 264 22.82 -31.45 22.55
N ALA A 265 22.54 -30.78 21.42
CA ALA A 265 21.69 -29.59 21.41
C ALA A 265 20.21 -29.96 21.66
N THR A 266 19.51 -29.09 22.38
CA THR A 266 18.06 -29.15 22.56
C THR A 266 17.32 -28.60 21.34
N PRO A 267 16.02 -28.89 21.13
CA PRO A 267 15.29 -28.39 19.98
C PRO A 267 15.28 -26.86 19.86
N ILE A 268 15.20 -26.13 20.98
CA ILE A 268 15.31 -24.67 20.95
C ILE A 268 16.70 -24.19 20.55
N GLU A 269 17.76 -24.88 20.98
CA GLU A 269 19.14 -24.56 20.59
C GLU A 269 19.40 -24.89 19.12
N THR A 270 18.80 -25.95 18.59
CA THR A 270 18.87 -26.31 17.16
C THR A 270 18.14 -25.28 16.29
N THR A 271 17.03 -24.71 16.76
CA THR A 271 16.31 -23.68 16.01
C THR A 271 16.94 -22.29 16.14
N ALA A 272 17.57 -21.98 17.27
CA ALA A 272 18.12 -20.65 17.53
C ALA A 272 19.55 -20.42 16.99
N ARG A 273 20.24 -21.48 16.56
CA ARG A 273 21.64 -21.43 16.08
C ARG A 273 21.74 -21.72 14.60
#